data_AF-M1WRT2-F1
#
_entry.id   AF-M1WRT2-F1
#
_cell.length_a   1.000
_cell.length_b   1.000
_cell.length_c   1.000
_cell.angle_alpha   90.00
_cell.angle_beta   90.00
_cell.angle_gamma   90.00
#
_symmetry.space_group_name_H-M   'P 1'
#
loop_
_entity.id
_entity.type
_entity.pdbx_description
1 polymer ?
#
loop_
_entity_poly.entity_id
_entity_poly.type
_entity_poly.pdbx_seq_one_letter_code
_entity_poly.pdbx_strand_id
1 'polypeptide(L)'
;MSIKTTSGYDPRKSEWEGILIDKWKPSKWKQWKGELKDDEAKVEREYLRIKHSVKRSNTALILDKVKVKLKLTSYKSIGLQGTFPCKPGDVGKNGSGNKQYTLSLGFTANDVGLKAAITKARELDLLLITKQFQWTRELLGKQSQKLNLTDIHKSEKLVRSWIEEYEQTFWKNHEKNRQGLRTWESHYIRHLKKLDWGVPLSIPILEAALEKTKPNSSSRFF
;
A
#
# COMPACT_ATOMS: atom_id res chain seq x y z
N MET A 1 8.27 1.48 -33.35
CA MET A 1 7.99 0.88 -32.02
C MET A 1 9.18 -0.01 -31.64
N SER A 2 10.04 0.43 -30.73
CA SER A 2 11.20 -0.37 -30.30
C SER A 2 10.75 -1.43 -29.31
N ILE A 3 10.73 -2.68 -29.74
CA ILE A 3 10.50 -3.85 -28.90
C ILE A 3 11.72 -3.96 -27.98
N LYS A 4 11.56 -3.57 -26.71
CA LYS A 4 12.57 -3.82 -25.67
C LYS A 4 12.68 -5.33 -25.51
N THR A 5 13.68 -5.93 -26.14
CA THR A 5 14.16 -7.27 -25.81
C THR A 5 14.65 -7.23 -24.37
N THR A 6 13.78 -7.58 -23.42
CA THR A 6 14.22 -7.90 -22.06
C THR A 6 15.06 -9.15 -22.16
N SER A 7 16.38 -8.97 -22.25
CA SER A 7 17.36 -10.02 -22.02
C SER A 7 16.92 -10.81 -20.79
N GLY A 8 16.67 -12.11 -20.98
CA GLY A 8 16.26 -13.06 -19.94
C GLY A 8 17.39 -13.41 -18.96
N TYR A 9 18.48 -12.64 -18.99
CA TYR A 9 19.65 -12.82 -18.17
C TYR A 9 19.35 -12.41 -16.71
N ASP A 10 19.55 -13.36 -15.79
CA ASP A 10 19.39 -13.19 -14.35
C ASP A 10 20.74 -13.37 -13.63
N PRO A 11 21.38 -12.28 -13.18
CA PRO A 11 22.65 -12.31 -12.44
C PRO A 11 22.63 -13.15 -11.15
N ARG A 12 21.45 -13.57 -10.68
CA ARG A 12 21.31 -14.42 -9.49
C ARG A 12 21.64 -15.88 -9.76
N LYS A 13 21.55 -16.30 -11.03
CA LYS A 13 21.73 -17.67 -11.49
C LYS A 13 23.07 -17.88 -12.19
N SER A 14 23.91 -16.85 -12.25
CA SER A 14 25.22 -16.96 -12.87
C SER A 14 26.14 -17.83 -12.01
N GLU A 15 26.90 -18.67 -12.69
CA GLU A 15 27.83 -19.63 -12.09
C GLU A 15 29.24 -19.34 -12.58
N TRP A 16 30.21 -19.50 -11.68
CA TRP A 16 31.63 -19.46 -12.02
C TRP A 16 32.31 -20.67 -11.37
N GLU A 17 33.06 -21.44 -12.17
CA GLU A 17 33.66 -22.72 -11.76
C GLU A 17 32.63 -23.70 -11.15
N GLY A 18 31.39 -23.71 -11.67
CA GLY A 18 30.29 -24.56 -11.17
C GLY A 18 29.71 -24.12 -9.82
N ILE A 19 30.08 -22.94 -9.31
CA ILE A 19 29.55 -22.38 -8.07
C ILE A 19 28.73 -21.13 -8.40
N LEU A 20 27.49 -21.09 -7.90
CA LEU A 20 26.66 -19.89 -7.94
C LEU A 20 27.40 -18.69 -7.35
N ILE A 21 27.49 -17.62 -8.12
CA ILE A 21 28.20 -16.39 -7.78
C ILE A 21 27.66 -15.77 -6.47
N ASP A 22 26.40 -16.02 -6.17
CA ASP A 22 25.71 -15.63 -4.95
C ASP A 22 26.29 -16.24 -3.65
N LYS A 23 26.96 -17.40 -3.76
CA LYS A 23 27.58 -18.17 -2.67
C LYS A 23 29.06 -17.81 -2.44
N TRP A 24 29.67 -17.01 -3.30
CA TRP A 24 31.08 -16.63 -3.18
C TRP A 24 31.35 -15.68 -2.01
N LYS A 25 32.55 -15.77 -1.43
CA LYS A 25 33.02 -14.83 -0.40
C LYS A 25 33.26 -13.43 -0.99
N PRO A 26 32.88 -12.33 -0.30
CA PRO A 26 33.05 -10.97 -0.79
C PRO A 26 34.45 -10.59 -1.27
N SER A 27 35.49 -11.13 -0.62
CA SER A 27 36.90 -10.90 -0.99
C SER A 27 37.26 -11.40 -2.38
N LYS A 28 36.54 -12.41 -2.88
CA LYS A 28 36.81 -13.04 -4.18
C LYS A 28 35.99 -12.44 -5.33
N TRP A 29 35.02 -11.56 -5.07
CA TRP A 29 34.16 -11.00 -6.12
C TRP A 29 34.90 -10.07 -7.08
N LYS A 30 36.00 -9.44 -6.64
CA LYS A 30 36.87 -8.64 -7.53
C LYS A 30 37.68 -9.50 -8.50
N GLN A 31 37.87 -10.79 -8.21
CA GLN A 31 38.57 -11.75 -9.08
C GLN A 31 37.67 -12.27 -10.20
N TRP A 32 36.36 -12.05 -10.08
CA TRP A 32 35.40 -12.50 -11.08
C TRP A 32 35.58 -11.74 -12.40
N LYS A 33 36.08 -12.44 -13.41
CA LYS A 33 36.13 -12.01 -14.81
C LYS A 33 35.09 -12.87 -15.54
N GLY A 34 33.89 -12.33 -15.74
CA GLY A 34 32.85 -13.08 -16.45
C GLY A 34 33.34 -13.50 -17.84
N GLU A 35 33.04 -14.74 -18.23
CA GLU A 35 33.32 -15.25 -19.59
C GLU A 35 32.35 -14.68 -20.66
N LEU A 36 31.42 -13.81 -20.25
CA LEU A 36 30.38 -13.19 -21.09
C LEU A 36 30.74 -11.74 -21.44
N LYS A 37 30.14 -11.24 -22.55
CA LYS A 37 30.28 -9.86 -23.06
C LYS A 37 30.37 -8.84 -21.91
N ASP A 38 31.30 -7.89 -22.03
CA ASP A 38 31.71 -6.92 -21.00
C ASP A 38 30.57 -6.32 -20.16
N ASP A 39 29.38 -6.14 -20.73
CA ASP A 39 28.24 -5.50 -20.06
C ASP A 39 27.49 -6.43 -19.09
N GLU A 40 27.36 -7.72 -19.39
CA GLU A 40 26.75 -8.69 -18.48
C GLU A 40 27.63 -8.85 -17.23
N ALA A 41 28.95 -8.86 -17.43
CA ALA A 41 29.90 -8.88 -16.34
C ALA A 41 29.84 -7.64 -15.44
N LYS A 42 29.65 -6.44 -15.99
CA LYS A 42 29.43 -5.25 -15.17
C LYS A 42 28.17 -5.39 -14.30
N VAL A 43 27.09 -5.96 -14.85
CA VAL A 43 25.83 -6.14 -14.12
C VAL A 43 25.97 -7.12 -12.95
N GLU A 44 26.66 -8.25 -13.12
CA GLU A 44 26.87 -9.21 -12.02
C GLU A 44 27.71 -8.61 -10.88
N ARG A 45 28.79 -7.89 -11.22
CA ARG A 45 29.65 -7.23 -10.22
C ARG A 45 28.87 -6.21 -9.41
N GLU A 46 28.05 -5.39 -10.07
CA GLU A 46 27.20 -4.42 -9.39
C GLU A 46 26.15 -5.10 -8.50
N TYR A 47 25.53 -6.19 -8.97
CA TYR A 47 24.61 -6.98 -8.15
C TYR A 47 25.28 -7.49 -6.87
N LEU A 48 26.47 -8.09 -6.97
CA LEU A 48 27.22 -8.59 -5.81
C LEU A 48 27.58 -7.48 -4.84
N ARG A 49 28.09 -6.36 -5.36
CA ARG A 49 28.44 -5.17 -4.59
C ARG A 49 27.24 -4.68 -3.78
N ILE A 50 26.10 -4.49 -4.44
CA ILE A 50 24.88 -4.04 -3.78
C ILE A 50 24.36 -5.07 -2.79
N LYS A 51 24.43 -6.37 -3.10
CA LYS A 51 24.05 -7.43 -2.16
C LYS A 51 24.85 -7.36 -0.87
N HIS A 52 26.16 -7.14 -0.93
CA HIS A 52 26.98 -6.95 0.26
C HIS A 52 26.65 -5.66 1.01
N SER A 53 26.45 -4.56 0.29
CA SER A 53 26.04 -3.29 0.90
C SER A 53 24.69 -3.41 1.62
N VAL A 54 23.72 -4.16 1.06
CA VAL A 54 22.43 -4.48 1.70
C VAL A 54 22.64 -5.30 2.97
N LYS A 55 23.49 -6.35 2.94
CA LYS A 55 23.80 -7.14 4.14
C LYS A 55 24.42 -6.29 5.24
N ARG A 56 25.42 -5.46 4.91
CA ARG A 56 26.07 -4.54 5.85
C ARG A 56 25.08 -3.54 6.45
N SER A 57 24.21 -2.99 5.61
CA SER A 57 23.17 -2.04 6.05
C SER A 57 22.15 -2.72 6.98
N ASN A 58 21.77 -3.98 6.71
CA ASN A 58 20.91 -4.73 7.62
C ASN A 58 21.57 -4.97 8.98
N THR A 59 22.87 -5.26 9.03
CA THR A 59 23.59 -5.36 10.30
C THR A 59 23.53 -4.04 11.08
N ALA A 60 23.72 -2.91 10.40
CA ALA A 60 23.59 -1.59 11.03
C ALA A 60 22.17 -1.31 11.54
N LEU A 61 21.13 -1.62 10.74
CA LEU A 61 19.73 -1.46 11.16
C LEU A 61 19.38 -2.34 12.37
N ILE A 62 19.91 -3.57 12.43
CA ILE A 62 19.71 -4.46 13.59
C ILE A 62 20.36 -3.86 14.85
N LEU A 63 21.56 -3.26 14.74
CA LEU A 63 22.21 -2.57 15.85
C LEU A 63 21.37 -1.36 16.32
N ASP A 64 20.76 -0.64 15.39
CA ASP A 64 19.82 0.45 15.67
C ASP A 64 18.45 -0.03 16.20
N LYS A 65 18.26 -1.34 16.40
CA LYS A 65 17.00 -2.00 16.81
C LYS A 65 15.83 -1.80 15.86
N VAL A 66 16.10 -1.44 14.60
CA VAL A 66 15.09 -1.29 13.55
C VAL A 66 14.60 -2.68 13.13
N LYS A 67 13.29 -2.91 13.16
CA LYS A 67 12.68 -4.22 12.87
C LYS A 67 12.44 -4.45 11.38
N VAL A 68 12.52 -3.39 10.57
CA VAL A 68 12.38 -3.44 9.11
C VAL A 68 13.74 -3.68 8.46
N LYS A 69 13.86 -4.75 7.67
CA LYS A 69 15.09 -5.12 6.95
C LYS A 69 14.98 -4.86 5.46
N LEU A 70 16.12 -4.61 4.82
CA LEU A 70 16.24 -4.52 3.38
C LEU A 70 16.35 -5.93 2.76
N LYS A 71 15.65 -6.16 1.65
CA LYS A 71 15.70 -7.41 0.88
C LYS A 71 15.74 -7.10 -0.61
N LEU A 72 16.61 -7.77 -1.36
CA LEU A 72 16.61 -7.65 -2.82
C LEU A 72 15.41 -8.41 -3.40
N THR A 73 14.42 -7.69 -3.93
CA THR A 73 13.26 -8.30 -4.60
C THR A 73 13.67 -8.79 -5.98
N SER A 74 14.38 -7.95 -6.75
CA SER A 74 15.04 -8.29 -8.02
C SER A 74 16.53 -7.95 -7.95
N TYR A 75 17.33 -8.34 -8.94
CA TYR A 75 18.73 -7.88 -9.07
C TYR A 75 18.80 -6.36 -9.28
N LYS A 76 17.69 -5.74 -9.74
CA LYS A 76 17.54 -4.29 -9.95
C LYS A 76 16.75 -3.56 -8.88
N SER A 77 16.17 -4.25 -7.89
CA SER A 77 15.26 -3.60 -6.94
C SER A 77 15.39 -4.07 -5.50
N ILE A 78 15.26 -3.11 -4.58
CA ILE A 78 15.29 -3.29 -3.13
C ILE A 78 13.87 -3.14 -2.59
N GLY A 79 13.45 -4.11 -1.80
CA GLY A 79 12.23 -4.08 -1.00
C GLY A 79 12.53 -4.01 0.49
N LEU A 80 11.51 -3.66 1.27
CA LEU A 80 11.55 -3.60 2.73
C LEU A 80 10.73 -4.75 3.30
N GLN A 81 11.34 -5.62 4.09
CA GLN A 81 10.66 -6.73 4.74
C GLN A 81 10.55 -6.44 6.24
N GLY A 82 9.35 -6.61 6.81
CA GLY A 82 9.10 -6.36 8.22
C GLY A 82 7.78 -6.97 8.65
N THR A 83 7.51 -6.93 9.95
CA THR A 83 6.21 -7.29 10.50
C THR A 83 5.37 -6.02 10.59
N PHE A 84 4.28 -5.96 9.85
CA PHE A 84 3.37 -4.83 9.83
C PHE A 84 1.97 -5.27 10.28
N PRO A 85 1.11 -4.32 10.71
CA PRO A 85 -0.32 -4.58 10.84
C PRO A 85 -0.90 -5.24 9.60
N CYS A 86 -1.82 -6.17 9.78
CA CYS A 86 -2.46 -6.86 8.67
C CYS A 86 -3.08 -5.84 7.69
N LYS A 87 -2.93 -6.11 6.40
CA LYS A 87 -3.59 -5.31 5.36
C LYS A 87 -5.12 -5.39 5.55
N PRO A 88 -5.88 -4.36 5.15
CA PRO A 88 -7.33 -4.44 5.17
C PRO A 88 -7.81 -5.68 4.40
N GLY A 89 -8.61 -6.53 5.04
CA GLY A 89 -9.11 -7.79 4.46
C GLY A 89 -8.12 -8.98 4.48
N ASP A 90 -6.92 -8.81 5.03
CA ASP A 90 -5.98 -9.91 5.29
C ASP A 90 -5.99 -10.28 6.77
N VAL A 91 -5.83 -11.56 7.07
CA VAL A 91 -5.75 -12.07 8.45
C VAL A 91 -4.41 -12.76 8.63
N GLY A 92 -3.74 -12.46 9.75
CA GLY A 92 -2.46 -13.07 10.08
C GLY A 92 -2.60 -14.56 10.38
N LYS A 93 -1.46 -15.25 10.48
CA LYS A 93 -1.45 -16.65 10.94
C LYS A 93 -2.12 -16.70 12.31
N ASN A 94 -3.09 -17.61 12.47
CA ASN A 94 -3.86 -17.82 13.70
C ASN A 94 -4.69 -16.61 14.15
N GLY A 95 -5.16 -15.76 13.22
CA GLY A 95 -5.98 -14.60 13.59
C GLY A 95 -5.18 -13.41 14.13
N SER A 96 -3.84 -13.45 14.04
CA SER A 96 -3.00 -12.34 14.49
C SER A 96 -3.23 -11.07 13.67
N GLY A 97 -3.29 -9.93 14.35
CA GLY A 97 -3.42 -8.60 13.72
C GLY A 97 -2.15 -8.11 13.01
N ASN A 98 -1.07 -8.90 13.02
CA ASN A 98 0.22 -8.55 12.40
C ASN A 98 0.72 -9.69 11.51
N LYS A 99 1.35 -9.35 10.40
CA LYS A 99 1.91 -10.32 9.45
C LYS A 99 3.21 -9.79 8.85
N GLN A 100 4.09 -10.71 8.46
CA GLN A 100 5.30 -10.34 7.75
C GLN A 100 4.97 -9.98 6.30
N TYR A 101 5.33 -8.77 5.88
CA TYR A 101 5.18 -8.32 4.50
C TYR A 101 6.53 -7.93 3.90
N THR A 102 6.65 -8.08 2.58
CA THR A 102 7.73 -7.49 1.78
C THR A 102 7.14 -6.40 0.92
N LEU A 103 7.48 -5.15 1.23
CA LEU A 103 7.02 -3.94 0.56
C LEU A 103 8.00 -3.59 -0.56
N SER A 104 7.49 -3.51 -1.79
CA SER A 104 8.30 -3.13 -2.96
C SER A 104 7.95 -1.69 -3.36
N LEU A 105 8.68 -0.73 -2.79
CA LEU A 105 8.48 0.71 -2.98
C LEU A 105 9.18 1.30 -4.22
N GLY A 106 9.72 0.43 -5.09
CA GLY A 106 10.39 0.87 -6.32
C GLY A 106 11.83 1.36 -6.15
N PHE A 107 12.47 1.10 -4.99
CA PHE A 107 13.89 1.42 -4.82
C PHE A 107 14.76 0.62 -5.79
N THR A 108 15.60 1.33 -6.53
CA THR A 108 16.58 0.72 -7.44
C THR A 108 17.74 0.12 -6.66
N ALA A 109 18.31 -0.97 -7.16
CA ALA A 109 19.49 -1.63 -6.58
C ALA A 109 20.77 -0.88 -6.99
N ASN A 110 20.92 0.35 -6.50
CA ASN A 110 22.13 1.17 -6.61
C ASN A 110 22.37 1.90 -5.27
N ASP A 111 23.46 2.67 -5.14
CA ASP A 111 23.77 3.32 -3.85
C ASP A 111 22.72 4.33 -3.41
N VAL A 112 22.12 5.06 -4.36
CA VAL A 112 21.08 6.06 -4.09
C VAL A 112 19.81 5.38 -3.56
N GLY A 113 19.35 4.33 -4.25
CA GLY A 113 18.21 3.53 -3.85
C GLY A 113 18.46 2.79 -2.53
N LEU A 114 19.69 2.36 -2.26
CA LEU A 114 20.07 1.78 -0.97
C LEU A 114 19.93 2.80 0.16
N LYS A 115 20.47 4.01 0.02
CA LYS A 115 20.33 5.07 1.02
C LYS A 115 18.87 5.44 1.26
N ALA A 116 18.10 5.62 0.18
CA ALA A 116 16.67 5.91 0.26
C ALA A 116 15.90 4.79 0.98
N ALA A 117 16.20 3.53 0.69
CA ALA A 117 15.58 2.38 1.33
C ALA A 117 15.94 2.28 2.83
N ILE A 118 17.16 2.62 3.23
CA ILE A 118 17.58 2.69 4.65
C ILE A 118 16.77 3.77 5.39
N THR A 119 16.68 4.97 4.83
CA THR A 119 15.88 6.07 5.42
C THR A 119 14.43 5.67 5.57
N LYS A 120 13.84 5.06 4.52
CA LYS A 120 12.44 4.63 4.55
C LYS A 120 12.20 3.47 5.53
N ALA A 121 13.16 2.56 5.70
CA ALA A 121 13.07 1.52 6.73
C ALA A 121 12.97 2.10 8.14
N ARG A 122 13.81 3.11 8.45
CA ARG A 122 13.76 3.82 9.74
C ARG A 122 12.46 4.58 9.94
N GLU A 123 11.96 5.26 8.90
CA GLU A 123 10.67 5.96 8.94
C GLU A 123 9.51 4.99 9.23
N LEU A 124 9.47 3.85 8.53
CA LEU A 124 8.44 2.83 8.75
C LEU A 124 8.53 2.22 10.15
N ASP A 125 9.73 1.99 10.65
CA ASP A 125 9.93 1.46 12.01
C ASP A 125 9.48 2.47 13.08
N LEU A 126 9.75 3.76 12.89
CA LEU A 126 9.24 4.82 13.75
C LEU A 126 7.71 4.80 13.81
N LEU A 127 7.03 4.71 12.66
CA LEU A 127 5.57 4.63 12.59
C LEU A 127 5.01 3.37 13.27
N LEU A 128 5.75 2.25 13.22
CA LEU A 128 5.39 1.02 13.92
C LEU A 128 5.55 1.17 15.44
N ILE A 129 6.62 1.82 15.89
CA ILE A 129 6.89 2.07 17.31
C ILE A 129 5.84 3.01 17.89
N THR A 130 5.47 4.08 17.18
CA THR A 130 4.45 5.04 17.62
C THR A 130 3.02 4.51 17.45
N LYS A 131 2.83 3.31 16.89
CA LYS A 131 1.53 2.73 16.54
C LYS A 131 0.69 3.61 15.59
N GLN A 132 1.34 4.49 14.83
CA GLN A 132 0.70 5.39 13.86
C GLN A 132 0.77 4.85 12.43
N PHE A 133 1.27 3.63 12.25
CA PHE A 133 1.35 3.00 10.94
C PHE A 133 -0.02 2.86 10.29
N GLN A 134 -0.17 3.42 9.09
CA GLN A 134 -1.34 3.29 8.25
C GLN A 134 -0.96 2.78 6.87
N TRP A 135 -1.78 1.89 6.31
CA TRP A 135 -1.57 1.39 4.96
C TRP A 135 -1.93 2.46 3.93
N THR A 136 -0.92 3.03 3.27
CA THR A 136 -1.09 3.96 2.16
C THR A 136 -1.19 3.22 0.82
N ARG A 137 -1.71 3.92 -0.20
CA ARG A 137 -1.80 3.39 -1.58
C ARG A 137 -0.42 2.97 -2.13
N GLU A 138 0.61 3.73 -1.79
CA GLU A 138 2.00 3.44 -2.17
C GLU A 138 2.52 2.12 -1.59
N LEU A 139 2.20 1.84 -0.32
CA LEU A 139 2.63 0.61 0.36
C LEU A 139 1.88 -0.64 -0.12
N LEU A 140 0.66 -0.46 -0.62
CA LEU A 140 -0.19 -1.54 -1.12
C LEU A 140 0.03 -1.86 -2.61
N GLY A 141 0.60 -0.93 -3.37
CA GLY A 141 0.88 -1.10 -4.79
C GLY A 141 -0.37 -1.52 -5.57
N LYS A 142 -0.27 -2.52 -6.45
CA LYS A 142 -1.39 -3.02 -7.27
C LYS A 142 -2.59 -3.54 -6.46
N GLN A 143 -2.41 -3.89 -5.18
CA GLN A 143 -3.51 -4.32 -4.31
C GLN A 143 -4.38 -3.15 -3.83
N SER A 144 -3.90 -1.90 -3.91
CA SER A 144 -4.69 -0.70 -3.60
C SER A 144 -5.86 -0.47 -4.57
N GLN A 145 -5.86 -1.15 -5.72
CA GLN A 145 -6.95 -1.10 -6.69
C GLN A 145 -8.04 -2.14 -6.37
N LYS A 146 -7.69 -3.23 -5.69
CA LYS A 146 -8.63 -4.31 -5.30
C LYS A 146 -9.26 -4.04 -3.95
N LEU A 147 -8.45 -3.56 -3.00
CA LEU A 147 -8.95 -2.98 -1.78
C LEU A 147 -9.34 -1.57 -2.15
N ASN A 148 -10.63 -1.29 -2.31
CA ASN A 148 -11.16 0.06 -2.41
C ASN A 148 -10.72 0.86 -1.17
N LEU A 149 -9.46 1.33 -1.14
CA LEU A 149 -8.99 2.39 -0.25
C LEU A 149 -9.44 3.74 -0.82
N THR A 150 -10.71 3.80 -1.20
CA THR A 150 -11.62 4.86 -0.82
C THR A 150 -12.02 4.50 0.61
N ASP A 151 -11.39 5.00 1.67
CA ASP A 151 -11.79 6.26 2.26
C ASP A 151 -11.29 6.30 3.72
N ILE A 152 -9.98 6.39 3.97
CA ILE A 152 -9.50 6.93 5.27
C ILE A 152 -9.32 8.45 5.15
N HIS A 153 -9.11 8.93 3.92
CA HIS A 153 -9.28 10.31 3.52
C HIS A 153 -10.45 10.44 2.53
N LYS A 154 -11.65 9.96 2.90
CA LYS A 154 -12.81 10.70 2.39
C LYS A 154 -12.64 12.06 3.02
N SER A 155 -12.10 13.00 2.23
CA SER A 155 -12.46 14.40 2.35
C SER A 155 -13.87 14.42 2.89
N GLU A 156 -14.02 15.05 4.05
CA GLU A 156 -15.25 15.44 4.73
C GLU A 156 -16.36 15.76 3.73
N LYS A 157 -16.95 14.72 3.12
CA LYS A 157 -17.96 14.89 2.10
C LYS A 157 -19.13 15.43 2.90
N LEU A 158 -19.51 16.66 2.57
CA LEU A 158 -20.66 17.32 3.14
C LEU A 158 -21.86 16.39 2.99
N VAL A 159 -22.76 16.41 3.97
CA VAL A 159 -24.02 15.67 3.92
C VAL A 159 -24.74 15.89 2.58
N ARG A 160 -24.63 17.09 2.00
CA ARG A 160 -25.14 17.40 0.66
C ARG A 160 -24.60 16.48 -0.44
N SER A 161 -23.29 16.24 -0.50
CA SER A 161 -22.70 15.39 -1.53
C SER A 161 -23.15 13.93 -1.40
N TRP A 162 -23.42 13.48 -0.17
CA TRP A 162 -23.99 12.16 0.07
C TRP A 162 -25.45 12.05 -0.38
N ILE A 163 -26.26 13.09 -0.14
CA ILE A 163 -27.65 13.15 -0.59
C ILE A 163 -27.70 13.15 -2.13
N GLU A 164 -26.82 13.89 -2.80
CA GLU A 164 -26.73 13.94 -4.26
C GLU A 164 -26.33 12.58 -4.86
N GLU A 165 -25.37 11.87 -4.23
CA GLU A 165 -24.96 10.53 -4.65
C GLU A 165 -26.12 9.53 -4.46
N TYR A 166 -26.85 9.64 -3.35
CA TYR A 166 -28.03 8.82 -3.07
C TYR A 166 -29.16 9.08 -4.07
N GLU A 167 -29.43 10.35 -4.40
CA GLU A 167 -30.40 10.73 -5.43
C GLU A 167 -30.08 10.08 -6.78
N GLN A 168 -28.81 10.14 -7.20
CA GLN A 168 -28.38 9.52 -8.45
C GLN A 168 -28.59 8.00 -8.43
N THR A 169 -28.32 7.33 -7.31
CA THR A 169 -28.59 5.88 -7.18
C THR A 169 -30.08 5.55 -7.18
N PHE A 170 -30.91 6.39 -6.55
CA PHE A 170 -32.36 6.21 -6.56
C PHE A 170 -32.90 6.27 -7.99
N TRP A 171 -32.52 7.27 -8.77
CA TRP A 171 -32.97 7.43 -10.16
C TRP A 171 -32.34 6.46 -11.17
N LYS A 172 -31.27 5.76 -10.81
CA LYS A 172 -30.77 4.62 -11.61
C LYS A 172 -31.70 3.41 -11.52
N ASN A 173 -32.36 3.25 -10.37
CA ASN A 173 -33.21 2.09 -10.07
C ASN A 173 -34.71 2.40 -10.23
N HIS A 174 -35.08 3.67 -10.40
CA HIS A 174 -36.47 4.12 -10.49
C HIS A 174 -36.67 4.96 -11.76
N GLU A 175 -37.78 4.73 -12.46
CA GLU A 175 -38.19 5.59 -13.56
C GLU A 175 -38.56 6.99 -13.07
N LYS A 176 -38.14 8.03 -13.81
CA LYS A 176 -38.51 9.43 -13.56
C LYS A 176 -39.95 9.71 -13.97
N ASN A 177 -40.89 9.17 -13.20
CA ASN A 177 -42.32 9.38 -13.36
C ASN A 177 -42.88 10.16 -12.16
N ARG A 178 -44.11 10.68 -12.30
CA ARG A 178 -44.75 11.54 -11.28
C ARG A 178 -44.89 10.87 -9.91
N GLN A 179 -44.97 9.54 -9.89
CA GLN A 179 -44.98 8.73 -8.67
C GLN A 179 -43.59 8.63 -8.04
N GLY A 180 -42.54 8.36 -8.83
CA GLY A 180 -41.16 8.35 -8.35
C GLY A 180 -40.74 9.68 -7.72
N LEU A 181 -41.13 10.80 -8.32
CA LEU A 181 -40.90 12.15 -7.77
C LEU A 181 -41.59 12.33 -6.41
N ARG A 182 -42.87 11.95 -6.31
CA ARG A 182 -43.62 12.03 -5.06
C ARG A 182 -43.00 11.16 -3.97
N THR A 183 -42.53 9.97 -4.32
CA THR A 183 -41.86 9.05 -3.39
C THR A 183 -40.52 9.63 -2.92
N TRP A 184 -39.71 10.16 -3.83
CA TRP A 184 -38.44 10.83 -3.50
C TRP A 184 -38.64 12.01 -2.56
N GLU A 185 -39.57 12.92 -2.87
CA GLU A 185 -39.85 14.10 -2.06
C GLU A 185 -40.46 13.77 -0.70
N SER A 186 -41.43 12.85 -0.66
CA SER A 186 -42.24 12.59 0.54
C SER A 186 -41.54 11.66 1.54
N HIS A 187 -40.79 10.67 1.06
CA HIS A 187 -40.19 9.64 1.91
C HIS A 187 -38.70 9.83 2.14
N TYR A 188 -37.94 10.33 1.16
CA TYR A 188 -36.49 10.45 1.30
C TYR A 188 -36.08 11.87 1.65
N ILE A 189 -36.36 12.86 0.79
CA ILE A 189 -35.95 14.25 1.01
C ILE A 189 -36.54 14.84 2.29
N ARG A 190 -37.78 14.51 2.64
CA ARG A 190 -38.41 14.95 3.91
C ARG A 190 -37.59 14.56 5.14
N HIS A 191 -36.88 13.43 5.11
CA HIS A 191 -36.08 12.94 6.22
C HIS A 191 -34.62 13.40 6.11
N LEU A 192 -34.05 13.37 4.90
CA LEU A 192 -32.69 13.84 4.62
C LEU A 192 -32.51 15.36 4.84
N LYS A 193 -33.58 16.17 4.71
CA LYS A 193 -33.59 17.60 5.09
C LYS A 193 -33.42 17.87 6.58
N LYS A 194 -33.60 16.85 7.44
CA LYS A 194 -33.44 17.01 8.90
C LYS A 194 -31.97 16.98 9.32
N LEU A 195 -31.08 16.49 8.48
CA LEU A 195 -29.64 16.56 8.68
C LEU A 195 -29.13 17.93 8.23
N ASP A 196 -28.11 18.46 8.90
CA ASP A 196 -27.46 19.70 8.48
C ASP A 196 -26.61 19.45 7.22
N TRP A 197 -26.96 20.14 6.13
CA TRP A 197 -26.36 19.93 4.81
C TRP A 197 -24.98 20.57 4.65
N GLY A 198 -24.63 21.53 5.52
CA GLY A 198 -23.38 22.27 5.49
C GLY A 198 -22.24 21.64 6.27
N VAL A 199 -22.49 20.50 6.92
CA VAL A 199 -21.53 19.85 7.83
C VAL A 199 -21.09 18.50 7.26
N PRO A 200 -19.84 18.07 7.49
CA PRO A 200 -19.42 16.71 7.15
C PRO A 200 -20.21 15.65 7.91
N LEU A 201 -20.55 14.57 7.21
CA LEU A 201 -21.26 13.44 7.81
C LEU A 201 -20.40 12.82 8.94
N SER A 202 -20.86 12.94 10.18
CA SER A 202 -20.19 12.42 11.37
C SER A 202 -21.20 11.74 12.31
N ILE A 203 -20.70 10.81 13.15
CA ILE A 203 -21.52 10.06 14.12
C ILE A 203 -22.35 10.99 15.03
N PRO A 204 -21.79 12.09 15.59
CA PRO A 204 -22.56 12.98 16.47
C PRO A 204 -23.77 13.62 15.78
N ILE A 205 -23.69 13.88 14.47
CA ILE A 205 -24.80 14.47 13.70
C ILE A 205 -25.93 13.46 13.52
N LEU A 206 -25.58 12.18 13.28
CA LEU A 206 -26.55 11.11 13.18
C LEU A 206 -27.25 10.87 14.52
N GLU A 207 -26.51 10.90 15.63
CA GLU A 207 -27.07 10.82 16.98
C GLU A 207 -28.03 11.99 17.27
N ALA A 208 -27.60 13.23 16.98
CA ALA A 208 -28.44 14.41 17.16
C ALA A 208 -29.70 14.39 16.27
N ALA A 209 -29.61 13.82 15.06
CA ALA A 209 -30.77 13.64 14.18
C ALA A 209 -31.73 12.58 14.74
N LEU A 210 -31.21 11.47 15.27
CA LEU A 210 -32.00 10.40 15.88
C LEU A 210 -32.73 10.86 17.15
N GLU A 211 -32.08 11.65 18.01
CA GLU A 211 -32.70 12.23 19.21
C GLU A 211 -33.89 13.16 18.89
N LYS A 212 -33.79 13.92 17.79
CA LYS A 212 -34.89 14.78 17.32
C LYS A 212 -36.07 14.01 16.73
N THR A 213 -35.90 12.73 16.41
CA THR A 213 -36.98 11.90 15.86
C THR A 213 -37.70 11.13 16.97
N LYS A 214 -39.05 11.12 16.90
CA LYS A 214 -39.85 10.33 17.84
C LYS A 214 -39.50 8.84 17.72
N PRO A 215 -39.32 8.13 18.86
CA PRO A 215 -39.17 6.67 18.86
C PRO A 215 -40.31 5.98 18.11
N ASN A 216 -40.02 4.86 17.43
CA ASN A 216 -40.98 4.06 16.65
C ASN A 216 -41.69 4.81 15.50
N SER A 217 -41.07 5.86 14.95
CA SER A 217 -41.56 6.51 13.73
C SER A 217 -40.83 5.99 12.48
N SER A 218 -41.52 5.96 11.34
CA SER A 218 -40.92 5.60 10.05
C SER A 218 -39.71 6.48 9.70
N SER A 219 -39.67 7.71 10.23
CA SER A 219 -38.56 8.64 10.08
C SER A 219 -37.24 8.22 10.74
N ARG A 220 -37.25 7.21 11.63
CA ARG A 220 -36.04 6.70 12.31
C ARG A 220 -35.34 5.59 11.52
N PHE A 221 -36.02 5.03 10.51
CA PHE A 221 -35.52 3.94 9.68
C PHE A 221 -34.72 4.45 8.46
N PHE A 222 -34.98 5.69 8.04
CA PHE A 222 -34.29 6.39 6.96
C PHE A 222 -33.14 7.23 7.51
#